data_AF-A0A3S0Z2Z5-F1
#
_entry.id   AF-A0A3S0Z2Z5-F1
#
_cell.length_a   1.000
_cell.length_b   1.000
_cell.length_c   1.000
_cell.angle_alpha   90.00
_cell.angle_beta   90.00
_cell.angle_gamma   90.00
#
_symmetry.space_group_name_H-M   'P 1'
#
loop_
_entity.id
_entity.type
_entity.pdbx_description
1 polymer ?
#
loop_
_entity_poly.entity_id
_entity_poly.type
_entity_poly.pdbx_seq_one_letter_code
_entity_poly.pdbx_strand_id
1 'polypeptide(L)'
;MQQSTRKVVRTIESNMIPTSSRVVFDWDKTLKIIGSTSSSEKKTNIFSRVTKNFLAHLKEEKGCELFIISARKPSQMGIETVLIETDRLGLTDYFCSTRTVFGKREEVRKGDSHWVREGNIIICDYNKAEVFNAVVEGKEERPAVIFDDEEVNIVNFSKIVPGSLCYHLVA
;
A
#
# COMPACT_ATOMS: atom_id res chain seq x y z
N MET A 1 3.84 -13.07 -22.98
CA MET A 1 4.31 -12.38 -21.75
C MET A 1 3.98 -10.90 -21.90
N GLN A 2 3.05 -10.36 -21.09
CA GLN A 2 2.83 -8.92 -21.06
C GLN A 2 3.97 -8.26 -20.29
N GLN A 3 4.62 -7.26 -20.88
CA GLN A 3 5.69 -6.51 -20.22
C GLN A 3 5.08 -5.60 -19.14
N SER A 4 5.64 -5.62 -17.94
CA SER A 4 5.28 -4.68 -16.88
C SER A 4 5.54 -3.25 -17.34
N THR A 5 4.61 -2.34 -17.05
CA THR A 5 4.75 -0.93 -17.45
C THR A 5 5.19 -0.09 -16.26
N ARG A 6 6.15 0.82 -16.48
CA ARG A 6 6.66 1.76 -15.47
C ARG A 6 6.39 3.18 -15.94
N LYS A 7 5.76 4.00 -15.10
CA LYS A 7 5.44 5.39 -15.40
C LYS A 7 5.74 6.28 -14.19
N VAL A 8 6.22 7.49 -14.45
CA VAL A 8 6.40 8.52 -13.41
C VAL A 8 5.16 9.41 -13.40
N VAL A 9 4.60 9.65 -12.21
CA VAL A 9 3.35 10.41 -12.03
C VAL A 9 3.42 11.31 -10.81
N ARG A 10 2.54 12.32 -10.75
CA ARG A 10 2.40 13.23 -9.59
C ARG A 10 1.12 12.97 -8.80
N THR A 11 0.09 12.47 -9.49
CA THR A 11 -1.25 12.22 -8.96
C THR A 11 -1.61 10.75 -9.14
N ILE A 12 -2.52 10.28 -8.29
CA ILE A 12 -3.13 8.95 -8.39
C ILE A 12 -4.54 9.15 -8.92
N GLU A 13 -4.82 8.62 -10.11
CA GLU A 13 -6.08 8.82 -10.82
C GLU A 13 -6.77 7.49 -11.11
N SER A 14 -8.11 7.51 -11.17
CA SER A 14 -8.89 6.28 -11.31
C SER A 14 -8.64 5.59 -12.64
N ASN A 15 -8.47 6.34 -13.74
CA ASN A 15 -8.17 5.81 -15.07
C ASN A 15 -6.85 5.01 -15.14
N MET A 16 -5.95 5.17 -14.17
CA MET A 16 -4.69 4.43 -14.07
C MET A 16 -4.88 3.01 -13.56
N ILE A 17 -6.03 2.72 -12.96
CA ILE A 17 -6.34 1.48 -12.22
C ILE A 17 -7.45 0.73 -12.98
N PRO A 18 -7.16 -0.43 -13.59
CA PRO A 18 -8.16 -1.27 -14.22
C PRO A 18 -9.16 -1.83 -13.20
N THR A 19 -10.35 -2.22 -13.66
CA THR A 19 -11.33 -2.94 -12.84
C THR A 19 -10.76 -4.29 -12.36
N SER A 20 -11.25 -4.76 -11.21
CA SER A 20 -10.87 -6.03 -10.57
C SER A 20 -9.38 -6.18 -10.29
N SER A 21 -8.65 -5.07 -10.17
CA SER A 21 -7.21 -5.08 -9.88
C SER A 21 -6.90 -5.24 -8.40
N ARG A 22 -5.70 -5.71 -8.09
CA ARG A 22 -5.06 -5.57 -6.78
C ARG A 22 -4.22 -4.30 -6.77
N VAL A 23 -4.56 -3.35 -5.90
CA VAL A 23 -3.91 -2.04 -5.84
C VAL A 23 -3.07 -1.95 -4.58
N VAL A 24 -1.77 -1.76 -4.76
CA VAL A 24 -0.78 -1.63 -3.70
C VAL A 24 -0.39 -0.17 -3.57
N PHE A 25 -0.59 0.38 -2.39
CA PHE A 25 -0.05 1.67 -2.01
C PHE A 25 1.10 1.46 -1.04
N ASP A 26 2.23 2.11 -1.31
CA ASP A 26 3.15 2.42 -0.24
C ASP A 26 2.51 3.40 0.77
N TRP A 27 3.02 3.38 2.01
CA TRP A 27 2.52 4.22 3.08
C TRP A 27 3.12 5.63 3.06
N ASP A 28 4.41 5.79 3.33
CA ASP A 28 5.03 7.09 3.58
C ASP A 28 5.23 7.86 2.27
N LYS A 29 4.82 9.13 2.21
CA LYS A 29 4.93 10.00 0.99
C LYS A 29 4.14 9.52 -0.22
N THR A 30 3.63 8.29 -0.21
CA THR A 30 2.69 7.76 -1.18
C THR A 30 1.25 7.99 -0.72
N LEU A 31 0.73 7.17 0.20
CA LEU A 31 -0.64 7.29 0.69
C LEU A 31 -0.77 8.29 1.84
N LYS A 32 0.16 8.25 2.80
CA LYS A 32 0.26 9.21 3.92
C LYS A 32 1.13 10.38 3.53
N ILE A 33 0.59 11.58 3.65
CA ILE A 33 1.30 12.84 3.45
C ILE A 33 1.39 13.58 4.78
N ILE A 34 2.57 14.11 5.06
CA ILE A 34 2.84 14.92 6.24
C ILE A 34 2.74 16.39 5.83
N GLY A 35 1.81 17.13 6.44
CA GLY A 35 1.69 18.56 6.29
C GLY A 35 2.69 19.30 7.16
N SER A 36 3.34 20.33 6.61
CA SER A 36 4.10 21.29 7.40
C SER A 36 3.16 22.33 8.01
N THR A 37 2.96 22.26 9.32
CA THR A 37 2.34 23.36 10.08
C THR A 37 3.41 24.37 10.46
N SER A 38 3.20 25.64 10.10
CA SER A 38 4.10 26.78 10.36
C SER A 38 3.97 27.35 11.78
N SER A 39 3.14 26.77 12.64
CA SER A 39 2.90 27.23 14.01
C SER A 39 3.74 26.46 15.04
N SER A 40 4.20 27.17 16.06
CA SER A 40 5.10 26.78 17.15
C SER A 40 4.65 25.60 18.04
N GLU A 41 3.54 24.94 17.72
CA GLU A 41 3.10 23.70 18.34
C GLU A 41 3.36 22.53 17.38
N LYS A 42 4.35 21.69 17.72
CA LYS A 42 4.80 20.51 16.94
C LYS A 42 3.75 19.39 16.86
N LYS A 43 2.55 19.64 16.33
CA LYS A 43 1.63 18.59 15.91
C LYS A 43 1.79 18.40 14.40
N THR A 44 2.50 17.34 14.04
CA THR A 44 2.60 16.85 12.67
C THR A 44 1.21 16.45 12.18
N ASN A 45 0.64 17.22 11.27
CA ASN A 45 -0.64 16.87 10.65
C ASN A 45 -0.39 15.84 9.55
N ILE A 46 -1.14 14.74 9.59
CA ILE A 46 -1.12 13.72 8.53
C ILE A 46 -2.42 13.76 7.75
N PHE A 47 -2.35 13.51 6.45
CA PHE A 47 -3.52 13.40 5.58
C PHE A 47 -3.31 12.29 4.54
N SER A 48 -4.40 11.78 4.00
CA SER A 48 -4.38 10.82 2.90
C SER A 48 -4.21 11.55 1.56
N ARG A 49 -3.33 11.07 0.69
CA ARG A 49 -3.15 11.59 -0.68
C ARG A 49 -4.42 11.41 -1.52
N VAL A 50 -5.16 10.33 -1.30
CA VAL A 50 -6.41 10.04 -2.00
C VAL A 50 -7.60 10.20 -1.06
N THR A 51 -8.75 10.56 -1.62
CA THR A 51 -9.97 10.74 -0.83
C THR A 51 -10.61 9.40 -0.47
N LYS A 52 -11.46 9.40 0.56
CA LYS A 52 -12.27 8.23 0.92
C LYS A 52 -13.22 7.82 -0.20
N ASN A 53 -13.81 8.80 -0.90
CA ASN A 53 -14.66 8.54 -2.07
C ASN A 53 -13.88 7.85 -3.19
N PHE A 54 -12.61 8.21 -3.39
CA PHE A 54 -11.76 7.54 -4.36
C PHE A 54 -11.54 6.07 -3.99
N LEU A 55 -11.22 5.77 -2.72
CA LEU A 55 -11.05 4.40 -2.25
C LEU A 55 -12.36 3.58 -2.31
N ALA A 56 -13.49 4.20 -1.96
CA ALA A 56 -14.81 3.60 -2.08
C ALA A 56 -15.11 3.24 -3.54
N HIS A 57 -14.90 4.17 -4.48
CA HIS A 57 -15.05 3.93 -5.91
C HIS A 57 -14.18 2.75 -6.40
N LEU A 58 -12.91 2.68 -5.97
CA LEU A 58 -12.05 1.54 -6.33
C LEU A 58 -12.60 0.21 -5.78
N LYS A 59 -13.03 0.18 -4.52
CA LYS A 59 -13.45 -1.06 -3.85
C LYS A 59 -14.83 -1.53 -4.31
N GLU A 60 -15.79 -0.62 -4.34
CA GLU A 60 -17.22 -0.92 -4.52
C GLU A 60 -17.62 -0.94 -6.00
N GLU A 61 -17.15 0.03 -6.79
CA GLU A 61 -17.53 0.13 -8.20
C GLU A 61 -16.57 -0.63 -9.10
N LYS A 62 -15.26 -0.54 -8.84
CA LYS A 62 -14.25 -1.24 -9.65
C LYS A 62 -13.92 -2.64 -9.16
N GLY A 63 -14.40 -3.06 -7.99
CA GLY A 63 -14.13 -4.39 -7.44
C GLY A 63 -12.65 -4.63 -7.11
N CYS A 64 -11.89 -3.56 -6.85
CA CYS A 64 -10.47 -3.66 -6.53
C CYS A 64 -10.23 -4.20 -5.13
N GLU A 65 -9.17 -4.99 -4.98
CA GLU A 65 -8.63 -5.38 -3.67
C GLU A 65 -7.50 -4.41 -3.32
N LEU A 66 -7.64 -3.67 -2.22
CA LEU A 66 -6.72 -2.60 -1.84
C LEU A 66 -5.73 -3.10 -0.78
N PHE A 67 -4.46 -2.71 -0.91
CA PHE A 67 -3.36 -3.07 -0.02
C PHE A 67 -2.55 -1.84 0.37
N ILE A 68 -2.07 -1.83 1.62
CA ILE A 68 -0.96 -0.99 2.07
C ILE A 68 0.22 -1.92 2.30
N ILE A 69 1.38 -1.63 1.68
CA ILE A 69 2.63 -2.34 1.96
C ILE A 69 3.71 -1.33 2.29
N SER A 70 4.13 -1.31 3.56
CA SER A 70 5.18 -0.43 4.07
C SER A 70 6.43 -1.24 4.40
N ALA A 71 7.59 -0.74 4.00
CA ALA A 71 8.86 -1.32 4.41
C ALA A 71 9.27 -0.75 5.78
N ARG A 72 9.70 -1.60 6.72
CA ARG A 72 10.25 -1.14 8.00
C ARG A 72 11.54 -0.38 7.73
N LYS A 73 11.58 0.88 8.14
CA LYS A 73 12.85 1.52 8.45
C LYS A 73 13.33 0.98 9.81
N PRO A 74 14.59 0.54 9.94
CA PRO A 74 15.14 -0.10 11.15
C PRO A 74 14.98 0.69 12.47
N SER A 75 14.54 1.95 12.43
CA SER A 75 14.47 2.83 13.58
C SER A 75 13.08 3.35 13.98
N GLN A 76 11.97 3.14 13.23
CA GLN A 76 10.80 4.03 13.43
C GLN A 76 9.36 3.49 13.32
N MET A 77 9.03 2.31 12.79
CA MET A 77 7.60 1.93 12.70
C MET A 77 7.31 0.44 12.88
N GLY A 78 6.49 0.13 13.88
CA GLY A 78 5.79 -1.14 14.01
C GLY A 78 4.49 -1.12 13.21
N ILE A 79 3.87 -2.30 13.03
CA ILE A 79 2.56 -2.42 12.38
C ILE A 79 1.50 -1.62 13.13
N GLU A 80 1.65 -1.50 14.45
CA GLU A 80 0.81 -0.67 15.32
C GLU A 80 0.77 0.79 14.86
N THR A 81 1.92 1.35 14.46
CA THR A 81 1.99 2.75 14.03
C THR A 81 1.19 2.95 12.76
N VAL A 82 1.39 2.08 11.75
CA VAL A 82 0.65 2.19 10.49
C VAL A 82 -0.84 1.95 10.70
N LEU A 83 -1.23 1.00 11.55
CA LEU A 83 -2.63 0.75 11.90
C LEU A 83 -3.28 1.96 12.59
N ILE A 84 -2.62 2.54 13.60
CA ILE A 84 -3.12 3.73 14.30
C ILE A 84 -3.25 4.92 13.35
N GLU A 85 -2.27 5.15 12.47
CA GLU A 85 -2.34 6.25 11.51
C GLU A 85 -3.42 6.00 10.44
N THR A 86 -3.57 4.77 9.96
CA THR A 86 -4.62 4.37 9.02
C THR A 86 -6.01 4.59 9.62
N ASP A 87 -6.18 4.25 10.90
CA ASP A 87 -7.41 4.46 11.65
C ASP A 87 -7.69 5.96 11.90
N ARG A 88 -6.66 6.75 12.26
CA ARG A 88 -6.78 8.21 12.40
C ARG A 88 -7.22 8.89 11.10
N LEU A 89 -6.78 8.38 9.95
CA LEU A 89 -7.23 8.85 8.64
C LEU A 89 -8.62 8.28 8.25
N GLY A 90 -9.15 7.34 9.04
CA GLY A 90 -10.41 6.62 8.82
C GLY A 90 -10.38 5.83 7.52
N LEU A 91 -9.26 5.14 7.27
CA LEU A 91 -9.02 4.35 6.06
C LEU A 91 -9.12 2.84 6.30
N THR A 92 -9.17 2.40 7.56
CA THR A 92 -9.09 0.98 7.97
C THR A 92 -10.07 0.10 7.20
N ASP A 93 -11.32 0.53 7.03
CA ASP A 93 -12.37 -0.27 6.39
C ASP A 93 -12.13 -0.54 4.90
N TYR A 94 -11.26 0.23 4.26
CA TYR A 94 -10.90 -0.02 2.86
C TYR A 94 -9.90 -1.17 2.74
N PHE A 95 -9.01 -1.33 3.73
CA PHE A 95 -7.90 -2.29 3.71
C PHE A 95 -8.11 -3.51 4.60
N CYS A 96 -8.99 -3.43 5.61
CA CYS A 96 -9.30 -4.52 6.54
C CYS A 96 -10.78 -4.90 6.43
N SER A 97 -11.05 -6.17 6.15
CA SER A 97 -12.42 -6.68 5.97
C SER A 97 -13.19 -6.83 7.30
N THR A 98 -12.49 -6.86 8.43
CA THR A 98 -13.08 -7.05 9.77
C THR A 98 -12.61 -5.95 10.71
N ARG A 99 -13.52 -5.07 11.13
CA ARG A 99 -13.35 -4.16 12.28
C ARG A 99 -13.38 -4.95 13.58
N THR A 100 -12.41 -5.84 13.78
CA THR A 100 -12.10 -6.27 15.14
C THR A 100 -11.01 -5.33 15.63
N VAL A 101 -11.23 -4.73 16.80
CA VAL A 101 -10.33 -3.76 17.47
C VAL A 101 -8.89 -4.31 17.62
N PHE A 102 -8.72 -5.61 17.42
CA PHE A 102 -7.48 -6.29 17.07
C PHE A 102 -7.81 -7.38 16.04
N GLY A 103 -7.61 -7.12 14.75
CA GLY A 103 -7.67 -8.17 13.73
C GLY A 103 -6.74 -9.32 14.08
N LYS A 104 -6.98 -10.51 13.51
CA LYS A 104 -6.02 -11.61 13.64
C LYS A 104 -4.75 -11.18 12.92
N ARG A 105 -3.75 -10.76 13.70
CA ARG A 105 -2.43 -10.47 13.20
C ARG A 105 -1.79 -11.76 12.71
N GLU A 106 -1.26 -11.71 11.51
CA GLU A 106 -0.47 -12.80 10.95
C GLU A 106 0.98 -12.31 10.86
N GLU A 107 1.86 -12.96 11.60
CA GLU A 107 3.30 -12.82 11.47
C GLU A 107 3.81 -14.02 10.65
N VAL A 108 4.52 -13.74 9.57
CA VAL A 108 5.04 -14.76 8.67
C VAL A 108 6.55 -14.61 8.55
N ARG A 109 7.24 -15.73 8.74
CA ARG A 109 8.68 -15.87 8.52
C ARG A 109 8.89 -16.96 7.46
N LYS A 110 9.37 -16.59 6.27
CA LYS A 110 9.60 -17.52 5.14
C LYS A 110 11.06 -17.40 4.68
N GLY A 111 11.96 -18.20 5.25
CA GLY A 111 13.40 -17.99 5.05
C GLY A 111 13.86 -16.71 5.76
N ASP A 112 14.64 -15.87 5.08
CA ASP A 112 15.11 -14.57 5.62
C ASP A 112 14.05 -13.47 5.57
N SER A 113 12.90 -13.79 4.99
CA SER A 113 11.78 -12.90 4.81
C SER A 113 10.88 -12.83 6.03
N HIS A 114 10.75 -11.66 6.63
CA HIS A 114 9.82 -11.39 7.74
C HIS A 114 8.84 -10.27 7.38
N TRP A 115 7.56 -10.53 7.63
CA TRP A 115 6.50 -9.53 7.52
C TRP A 115 5.35 -9.81 8.49
N VAL A 116 4.63 -8.76 8.82
CA VAL A 116 3.45 -8.78 9.67
C VAL A 116 2.29 -8.13 8.91
N ARG A 117 1.09 -8.70 9.00
CA ARG A 117 -0.11 -8.09 8.42
C ARG A 117 -1.30 -8.12 9.37
N GLU A 118 -2.20 -7.19 9.14
CA GLU A 118 -3.57 -7.20 9.64
C GLU A 118 -4.49 -6.76 8.49
N GLY A 119 -5.38 -7.66 8.04
CA GLY A 119 -6.07 -7.46 6.77
C GLY A 119 -5.06 -7.28 5.63
N ASN A 120 -5.29 -6.31 4.74
CA ASN A 120 -4.39 -5.97 3.65
C ASN A 120 -3.42 -4.82 3.98
N ILE A 121 -3.21 -4.54 5.28
CA ILE A 121 -2.17 -3.63 5.77
C ILE A 121 -0.97 -4.49 6.18
N ILE A 122 0.14 -4.33 5.48
CA ILE A 122 1.31 -5.19 5.58
C ILE A 122 2.54 -4.33 5.88
N ILE A 123 3.34 -4.79 6.83
CA ILE A 123 4.66 -4.26 7.12
C ILE A 123 5.70 -5.36 6.88
N CYS A 124 6.73 -5.07 6.10
CA CYS A 124 7.79 -6.02 5.78
C CYS A 124 9.19 -5.45 6.02
N ASP A 125 10.14 -6.32 6.35
CA ASP A 125 11.56 -5.93 6.55
C ASP A 125 12.35 -5.89 5.24
N TYR A 126 11.77 -6.38 4.14
CA TYR A 126 12.44 -6.61 2.86
C TYR A 126 11.47 -6.43 1.69
N ASN A 127 11.90 -6.78 0.48
CA ASN A 127 11.25 -6.58 -0.81
C ASN A 127 9.70 -6.67 -0.83
N LYS A 128 9.02 -5.52 -1.00
CA LYS A 128 7.54 -5.42 -1.05
C LYS A 128 6.91 -6.31 -2.12
N ALA A 129 7.59 -6.53 -3.24
CA ALA A 129 7.08 -7.32 -4.35
C ALA A 129 6.96 -8.81 -4.01
N GLU A 130 7.96 -9.34 -3.29
CA GLU A 130 7.95 -10.74 -2.84
C GLU A 130 6.89 -10.97 -1.78
N VAL A 131 6.75 -10.01 -0.86
CA VAL A 131 5.71 -10.02 0.17
C VAL A 131 4.32 -9.99 -0.46
N PHE A 132 4.11 -9.11 -1.44
CA PHE A 132 2.85 -9.06 -2.19
C PHE A 132 2.54 -10.40 -2.85
N ASN A 133 3.49 -10.98 -3.58
CA ASN A 133 3.31 -12.28 -4.22
C ASN A 133 2.97 -13.38 -3.21
N ALA A 134 3.66 -13.44 -2.07
CA ALA A 134 3.37 -14.41 -1.02
C ALA A 134 1.97 -14.24 -0.43
N VAL A 135 1.49 -13.00 -0.29
CA VAL A 135 0.15 -12.69 0.24
C VAL A 135 -0.97 -13.06 -0.74
N VAL A 136 -0.70 -13.02 -2.04
CA VAL A 136 -1.70 -13.31 -3.08
C VAL A 136 -1.53 -14.70 -3.71
N GLU A 137 -0.54 -15.46 -3.26
CA GLU A 137 -0.29 -16.84 -3.67
C GLU A 137 -1.56 -17.70 -3.43
N GLY A 138 -1.99 -18.44 -4.45
CA GLY A 138 -3.20 -19.27 -4.41
C GLY A 138 -4.53 -18.51 -4.50
N LYS A 139 -4.52 -17.17 -4.63
CA LYS A 139 -5.73 -16.39 -4.93
C LYS A 139 -5.97 -16.31 -6.44
N GLU A 140 -7.19 -15.93 -6.84
CA GLU A 140 -7.57 -15.63 -8.23
C GLU A 140 -6.57 -14.67 -8.89
N GLU A 141 -6.22 -14.91 -10.15
CA GLU A 141 -5.34 -14.02 -10.90
C GLU A 141 -6.03 -12.67 -11.18
N ARG A 142 -5.38 -11.58 -10.80
CA ARG A 142 -5.88 -10.21 -10.95
C ARG A 142 -4.74 -9.28 -11.34
N PRO A 143 -4.97 -8.26 -12.18
CA PRO A 143 -3.94 -7.28 -12.50
C PRO A 143 -3.41 -6.61 -11.23
N ALA A 144 -2.09 -6.44 -11.13
CA ALA A 144 -1.46 -5.75 -10.01
C ALA A 144 -1.11 -4.32 -10.41
N VAL A 145 -1.45 -3.36 -9.56
CA VAL A 145 -1.10 -1.96 -9.70
C VAL A 145 -0.35 -1.52 -8.45
N ILE A 146 0.81 -0.89 -8.61
CA ILE A 146 1.58 -0.34 -7.48
C ILE A 146 1.85 1.15 -7.65
N PHE A 147 1.67 1.89 -6.55
CA PHE A 147 2.11 3.26 -6.36
C PHE A 147 3.14 3.29 -5.24
N ASP A 148 4.32 3.87 -5.50
CA ASP A 148 5.43 3.97 -4.55
C ASP A 148 6.28 5.21 -4.89
N ASP A 149 6.79 5.91 -3.88
CA ASP A 149 7.65 7.09 -4.07
C ASP A 149 9.14 6.70 -4.22
N GLU A 150 9.51 5.44 -3.93
CA GLU A 150 10.87 4.96 -4.09
C GLU A 150 11.00 4.16 -5.40
N GLU A 151 11.81 4.67 -6.34
CA GLU A 151 12.06 4.03 -7.64
C GLU A 151 12.50 2.56 -7.51
N VAL A 152 13.29 2.22 -6.48
CA VAL A 152 13.75 0.85 -6.25
C VAL A 152 12.59 -0.14 -6.05
N ASN A 153 11.54 0.28 -5.34
CA ASN A 153 10.36 -0.55 -5.12
C ASN A 153 9.60 -0.77 -6.44
N ILE A 154 9.45 0.29 -7.24
CA ILE A 154 8.84 0.23 -8.58
C ILE A 154 9.60 -0.72 -9.52
N VAL A 155 10.93 -0.61 -9.54
CA VAL A 155 11.79 -1.48 -10.36
C VAL A 155 11.64 -2.94 -9.91
N ASN A 156 11.72 -3.21 -8.61
CA ASN A 156 11.61 -4.56 -8.08
C ASN A 156 10.23 -5.18 -8.36
N PHE A 157 9.15 -4.42 -8.12
CA PHE A 157 7.80 -4.87 -8.37
C PHE A 157 7.58 -5.22 -9.86
N SER A 158 8.07 -4.38 -10.78
CA SER A 158 7.93 -4.63 -12.22
C SER A 158 8.64 -5.92 -12.69
N LYS A 159 9.69 -6.35 -11.99
CA LYS A 159 10.46 -7.57 -12.30
C LYS A 159 9.84 -8.81 -11.68
N ILE A 160 9.32 -8.69 -10.47
CA ILE A 160 8.89 -9.82 -9.62
C ILE A 160 7.40 -10.12 -9.77
N VAL A 161 6.60 -9.12 -10.14
CA VAL A 161 5.16 -9.25 -10.38
C VAL A 161 4.90 -9.01 -11.87
N PRO A 162 4.93 -10.06 -12.71
CA PRO A 162 4.79 -9.92 -14.16
C PRO A 162 3.45 -9.28 -14.55
N GLY A 163 3.48 -8.40 -15.56
CA GLY A 163 2.27 -7.73 -16.05
C GLY A 163 1.74 -6.63 -15.12
N SER A 164 2.47 -6.28 -14.07
CA SER A 164 2.08 -5.20 -13.17
C SER A 164 2.15 -3.82 -13.84
N LEU A 165 1.25 -2.92 -13.41
CA LEU A 165 1.28 -1.50 -13.71
C LEU A 165 1.96 -0.78 -12.55
N CYS A 166 3.14 -0.21 -12.78
CA CYS A 166 3.96 0.38 -11.74
C CYS A 166 4.10 1.91 -11.93
N TYR A 167 3.74 2.66 -10.90
CA TYR A 167 3.70 4.12 -10.93
C TYR A 167 4.64 4.70 -9.86
N HIS A 168 5.74 5.30 -10.31
CA HIS A 168 6.68 6.03 -9.45
C HIS A 168 6.11 7.41 -9.16
N LEU A 169 5.76 7.65 -7.90
CA LEU A 169 5.11 8.87 -7.46
C LEU A 169 6.16 9.90 -7.04
N VAL A 170 6.26 10.98 -7.82
CA VAL A 170 7.16 12.10 -7.50
C VAL A 170 6.35 13.27 -6.95
N ALA A 171 6.92 13.96 -5.95
CA ALA A 171 6.33 15.15 -5.34
C ALA A 171 6.25 16.33 -6.33
#